data_AF-A6FXE1-F1
#
_entry.id   AF-A6FXE1-F1
#
_cell.length_a   1.000
_cell.length_b   1.000
_cell.length_c   1.000
_cell.angle_alpha   90.00
_cell.angle_beta   90.00
_cell.angle_gamma   90.00
#
_symmetry.space_group_name_H-M   'P 1'
#
loop_
_entity.id
_entity.type
_entity.pdbx_description
1 polymer ?
#
loop_
_entity_poly.entity_id
_entity_poly.type
_entity_poly.pdbx_seq_one_letter_code
_entity_poly.pdbx_strand_id
1 'polypeptide(L)'
;MFCSHAPRPWHVLTLAALAVASAACAGREGEPEPRAAEPASRSDSADAPSPAREDGPDYFLAVVGQAGVEHCPPAAEGGFGGESSWLAVHPTLGWIGSHGANEGVENQLLALVDQPVLARGVADAPPPAEPLEVEPQMCPMMQMRSDWVSTPAGIRVDRGTRPEGVQHFTATSARGLDTQTLELVLDDAGETVALRMVNPLPFALRDVELRMHYEGCYGKPGSTRVDGPKLTELKPGEVLEATFPVYAEHDTPGPRKGGPGARDHLANTLVLEVGGADAPEGSRVFVDFALRLGSSGLALECSEG
;
A
#
# COMPACT_ATOMS: atom_id res chain seq x y z
N MET A 1 25.87 -41.35 -38.02
CA MET A 1 26.87 -42.42 -37.79
C MET A 1 27.97 -41.82 -36.92
N PHE A 2 28.26 -42.49 -35.81
CA PHE A 2 29.21 -42.20 -34.74
C PHE A 2 28.96 -41.08 -33.71
N CYS A 3 28.75 -41.59 -32.49
CA CYS A 3 28.64 -40.98 -31.17
C CYS A 3 30.01 -40.68 -30.55
N SER A 4 30.05 -39.82 -29.52
CA SER A 4 30.80 -39.95 -28.25
C SER A 4 30.50 -38.73 -27.37
N HIS A 5 29.69 -38.83 -26.31
CA HIS A 5 29.99 -39.26 -24.92
C HIS A 5 30.91 -38.31 -24.13
N ALA A 6 30.44 -38.00 -22.91
CA ALA A 6 30.85 -36.96 -21.96
C ALA A 6 32.15 -37.29 -21.19
N PRO A 7 32.61 -36.43 -20.24
CA PRO A 7 32.02 -36.48 -18.88
C PRO A 7 31.88 -35.11 -18.16
N ARG A 8 30.85 -35.03 -17.31
CA ARG A 8 30.79 -34.16 -16.11
C ARG A 8 31.56 -34.85 -14.98
N PRO A 9 32.18 -34.11 -14.04
CA PRO A 9 31.65 -34.05 -12.65
C PRO A 9 31.92 -32.64 -12.02
N TRP A 10 31.41 -32.20 -10.88
CA TRP A 10 31.35 -32.80 -9.54
C TRP A 10 30.21 -32.16 -8.72
N HIS A 11 29.53 -33.00 -7.94
CA HIS A 11 28.69 -32.61 -6.82
C HIS A 11 29.58 -32.29 -5.60
N VAL A 12 29.21 -31.27 -4.83
CA VAL A 12 29.54 -31.20 -3.40
C VAL A 12 28.23 -30.97 -2.65
N LEU A 13 27.69 -32.09 -2.14
CA LEU A 13 26.75 -32.13 -1.04
C LEU A 13 27.57 -32.00 0.25
N THR A 14 27.14 -31.13 1.17
CA THR A 14 27.59 -31.20 2.56
C THR A 14 26.35 -31.32 3.45
N LEU A 15 26.11 -32.56 3.87
CA LEU A 15 25.26 -32.95 4.98
C LEU A 15 26.11 -32.88 6.24
N ALA A 16 25.66 -32.13 7.26
CA ALA A 16 26.11 -32.31 8.63
C ALA A 16 24.88 -32.55 9.51
N ALA A 17 24.90 -33.70 10.16
CA ALA A 17 23.89 -34.21 11.06
C ALA A 17 24.45 -34.30 12.50
N LEU A 18 23.55 -34.67 13.41
CA LEU A 18 23.66 -34.92 14.86
C LEU A 18 23.46 -33.68 15.75
N ALA A 19 22.45 -33.58 16.64
CA ALA A 19 21.66 -34.47 17.50
C ALA A 19 22.07 -34.44 18.99
N VAL A 20 21.04 -34.57 19.84
CA VAL A 20 21.04 -34.91 21.29
C VAL A 20 21.29 -33.68 22.21
N ALA A 21 20.55 -33.39 23.28
CA ALA A 21 19.75 -34.21 24.18
C ALA A 21 18.60 -33.45 24.86
N SER A 22 17.61 -34.23 25.28
CA SER A 22 16.48 -33.94 26.14
C SER A 22 16.86 -33.78 27.63
N ALA A 23 16.09 -32.98 28.37
CA ALA A 23 15.76 -33.07 29.81
C ALA A 23 14.89 -31.83 30.15
N ALA A 24 13.85 -31.84 30.98
CA ALA A 24 13.19 -32.85 31.79
C ALA A 24 11.78 -32.32 32.16
N CYS A 25 10.88 -33.24 32.48
CA CYS A 25 9.56 -32.98 33.05
C CYS A 25 9.62 -32.45 34.49
N ALA A 26 8.77 -31.48 34.80
CA ALA A 26 8.07 -31.28 36.09
C ALA A 26 6.96 -30.23 35.79
N GLY A 27 5.66 -30.40 36.03
CA GLY A 27 4.97 -31.21 37.03
C GLY A 27 4.51 -30.31 38.19
N ARG A 28 3.37 -29.61 38.03
CA ARG A 28 2.43 -29.15 39.09
C ARG A 28 1.36 -28.24 38.46
N GLU A 29 0.10 -28.67 38.33
CA GLU A 29 -0.96 -28.66 39.36
C GLU A 29 -1.16 -27.30 40.02
N GLY A 30 -2.30 -26.66 39.70
CA GLY A 30 -2.73 -25.42 40.34
C GLY A 30 -3.79 -24.68 39.52
N GLU A 31 -4.93 -25.31 39.28
CA GLU A 31 -6.14 -24.69 38.74
C GLU A 31 -6.85 -23.91 39.86
N PRO A 32 -7.04 -22.57 39.75
CA PRO A 32 -7.92 -21.85 40.64
C PRO A 32 -9.31 -21.69 40.02
N GLU A 33 -10.28 -22.21 40.76
CA GLU A 33 -11.73 -22.07 40.60
C GLU A 33 -12.16 -20.60 40.38
N PRO A 34 -13.16 -20.34 39.50
CA PRO A 34 -13.60 -18.99 39.18
C PRO A 34 -14.42 -18.40 40.34
N ARG A 35 -13.88 -17.37 41.00
CA ARG A 35 -14.67 -16.51 41.89
C ARG A 35 -15.52 -15.55 41.05
N ALA A 36 -16.84 -15.71 41.17
CA ALA A 36 -17.80 -14.68 40.82
C ALA A 36 -17.49 -13.39 41.61
N ALA A 37 -17.28 -12.29 40.88
CA ALA A 37 -17.31 -10.95 41.44
C ALA A 37 -18.46 -10.19 40.76
N GLU A 38 -19.40 -9.76 41.61
CA GLU A 38 -20.52 -8.87 41.31
C GLU A 38 -20.06 -7.50 40.78
N PRO A 39 -20.95 -6.73 40.11
CA PRO A 39 -20.58 -5.64 39.23
C PRO A 39 -20.13 -4.41 40.03
N ALA A 40 -18.89 -3.97 39.79
CA ALA A 40 -18.45 -2.65 40.21
C ALA A 40 -19.09 -1.60 39.30
N SER A 41 -20.10 -0.92 39.82
CA SER A 41 -20.61 0.33 39.32
C SER A 41 -19.52 1.42 39.29
N ARG A 42 -19.55 2.23 38.21
CA ARG A 42 -18.92 3.55 38.01
C ARG A 42 -17.40 3.61 37.87
N SER A 43 -16.97 4.05 36.69
CA SER A 43 -16.06 5.20 36.59
C SER A 43 -16.29 5.89 35.25
N ASP A 44 -16.89 7.08 35.30
CA ASP A 44 -16.75 8.10 34.28
C ASP A 44 -15.26 8.47 34.19
N SER A 45 -14.51 7.76 33.35
CA SER A 45 -13.14 8.15 33.00
C SER A 45 -13.23 8.90 31.67
N ALA A 46 -13.45 10.20 31.80
CA ALA A 46 -13.19 11.17 30.76
C ALA A 46 -11.79 10.95 30.16
N ASP A 47 -11.72 11.10 28.84
CA ASP A 47 -10.51 11.15 28.03
C ASP A 47 -9.32 11.77 28.79
N ALA A 48 -8.44 10.92 29.29
CA ALA A 48 -7.13 11.39 29.71
C ALA A 48 -6.36 11.70 28.43
N PRO A 49 -5.88 12.94 28.22
CA PRO A 49 -5.01 13.22 27.09
C PRO A 49 -3.77 12.34 27.19
N SER A 50 -3.51 11.56 26.15
CA SER A 50 -2.27 10.81 26.01
C SER A 50 -1.08 11.74 26.31
N PRO A 51 -0.09 11.29 27.09
CA PRO A 51 1.06 12.11 27.43
C PRO A 51 1.70 12.62 26.14
N ALA A 52 1.96 13.93 26.08
CA ALA A 52 2.68 14.54 24.98
C ALA A 52 4.01 13.79 24.81
N ARG A 53 4.14 13.01 23.73
CA ARG A 53 5.42 12.44 23.32
C ARG A 53 6.41 13.59 23.17
N GLU A 54 7.61 13.43 23.72
CA GLU A 54 8.74 14.31 23.43
C GLU A 54 9.21 14.17 21.97
N ASP A 55 8.75 13.12 21.29
CA ASP A 55 8.99 12.88 19.87
C ASP A 55 8.20 13.91 19.04
N GLY A 56 8.90 14.60 18.12
CA GLY A 56 8.29 15.47 17.12
C GLY A 56 7.19 14.79 16.28
N PRO A 57 6.43 15.55 15.47
CA PRO A 57 5.33 14.97 14.69
C PRO A 57 5.83 13.99 13.63
N ASP A 58 5.04 12.96 13.36
CA ASP A 58 5.24 12.11 12.20
C ASP A 58 4.58 12.73 10.97
N TYR A 59 5.23 12.56 9.81
CA TYR A 59 4.72 12.96 8.51
C TYR A 59 4.49 11.74 7.64
N PHE A 60 3.40 11.74 6.88
CA PHE A 60 3.06 10.64 5.98
C PHE A 60 2.76 11.19 4.59
N LEU A 61 3.54 10.78 3.59
CA LEU A 61 3.26 11.01 2.17
C LEU A 61 2.65 9.75 1.58
N ALA A 62 1.39 9.84 1.15
CA ALA A 62 0.66 8.69 0.66
C ALA A 62 -0.48 9.08 -0.29
N VAL A 63 -1.11 8.09 -0.89
CA VAL A 63 -2.44 8.24 -1.51
C VAL A 63 -3.48 7.79 -0.50
N VAL A 64 -4.54 8.57 -0.30
CA VAL A 64 -5.62 8.14 0.60
C VAL A 64 -6.39 7.04 -0.08
N GLY A 65 -6.49 5.89 0.58
CA GLY A 65 -7.36 4.79 0.16
C GLY A 65 -8.48 4.57 1.14
N GLN A 66 -9.24 3.50 0.91
CA GLN A 66 -10.18 2.96 1.87
C GLN A 66 -9.88 1.49 2.12
N ALA A 67 -10.28 1.00 3.29
CA ALA A 67 -10.34 -0.41 3.62
C ALA A 67 -11.66 -0.71 4.33
N GLY A 68 -12.03 -1.98 4.38
CA GLY A 68 -13.28 -2.44 4.98
C GLY A 68 -13.45 -3.94 4.77
N VAL A 69 -14.57 -4.46 5.26
CA VAL A 69 -14.96 -5.85 5.11
C VAL A 69 -16.02 -5.95 4.02
N GLU A 70 -15.68 -6.63 2.92
CA GLU A 70 -16.63 -6.89 1.84
C GLU A 70 -17.68 -7.92 2.32
N HIS A 71 -18.95 -7.57 2.18
CA HIS A 71 -20.08 -8.37 2.59
C HIS A 71 -21.00 -8.67 1.40
N CYS A 72 -21.18 -9.95 1.11
CA CYS A 72 -22.05 -10.42 0.04
C CYS A 72 -23.16 -11.32 0.61
N PRO A 73 -24.33 -10.76 0.95
CA PRO A 73 -25.44 -11.57 1.45
C PRO A 73 -25.95 -12.56 0.39
N PRO A 74 -26.50 -13.73 0.78
CA PRO A 74 -27.12 -14.66 -0.16
C PRO A 74 -28.30 -13.99 -0.86
N ALA A 75 -28.53 -14.31 -2.13
CA ALA A 75 -29.72 -13.83 -2.81
C ALA A 75 -30.97 -14.40 -2.11
N ALA A 76 -32.02 -13.60 -2.02
CA ALA A 76 -33.24 -13.90 -1.26
C ALA A 76 -33.94 -15.22 -1.66
N GLU A 77 -33.59 -15.85 -2.79
CA GLU A 77 -34.20 -17.08 -3.29
C GLU A 77 -33.18 -18.08 -3.89
N GLY A 78 -32.08 -18.36 -3.18
CA GLY A 78 -31.17 -19.47 -3.54
C GLY A 78 -30.32 -19.24 -4.80
N GLY A 79 -30.20 -17.99 -5.25
CA GLY A 79 -29.25 -17.57 -6.27
C GLY A 79 -27.90 -17.13 -5.68
N PHE A 80 -26.87 -17.10 -6.53
CA PHE A 80 -25.67 -16.30 -6.27
C PHE A 80 -25.99 -14.84 -6.62
N GLY A 81 -25.76 -13.89 -5.71
CA GLY A 81 -25.75 -12.46 -6.03
C GLY A 81 -26.72 -11.56 -5.28
N GLY A 82 -26.60 -11.43 -3.96
CA GLY A 82 -26.98 -10.18 -3.31
C GLY A 82 -26.05 -9.04 -3.76
N GLU A 83 -26.51 -7.79 -3.68
CA GLU A 83 -25.64 -6.63 -3.89
C GLU A 83 -24.52 -6.65 -2.84
N SER A 84 -23.25 -6.57 -3.29
CA SER A 84 -22.13 -6.46 -2.37
C SER A 84 -22.19 -5.11 -1.64
N SER A 85 -21.84 -5.15 -0.37
CA SER A 85 -21.77 -3.97 0.48
C SER A 85 -20.45 -3.97 1.26
N TRP A 86 -20.01 -2.79 1.70
CA TRP A 86 -18.79 -2.66 2.49
C TRP A 86 -19.15 -2.31 3.94
N LEU A 87 -18.62 -3.09 4.88
CA LEU A 87 -18.77 -2.90 6.33
C LEU A 87 -17.48 -2.39 6.93
N ALA A 88 -17.55 -1.68 8.07
CA ALA A 88 -16.39 -1.12 8.78
C ALA A 88 -15.43 -0.35 7.85
N VAL A 89 -15.99 0.50 6.97
CA VAL A 89 -15.22 1.32 6.05
C VAL A 89 -14.43 2.36 6.83
N HIS A 90 -13.13 2.43 6.60
CA HIS A 90 -12.23 3.40 7.21
C HIS A 90 -11.19 3.89 6.20
N PRO A 91 -10.65 5.10 6.38
CA PRO A 91 -9.60 5.63 5.51
C PRO A 91 -8.28 4.90 5.76
N THR A 92 -7.41 4.97 4.75
CA THR A 92 -6.03 4.47 4.82
C THR A 92 -5.10 5.50 4.22
N LEU A 93 -3.87 5.61 4.74
CA LEU A 93 -2.77 6.35 4.12
C LEU A 93 -1.85 5.32 3.47
N GLY A 94 -1.96 5.17 2.15
CA GLY A 94 -1.39 4.01 1.49
C GLY A 94 -2.04 2.76 2.08
N TRP A 95 -1.27 1.75 2.47
CA TRP A 95 -1.75 0.51 3.08
C TRP A 95 -1.95 0.58 4.59
N ILE A 96 -1.60 1.70 5.21
CA ILE A 96 -1.69 1.88 6.66
C ILE A 96 -3.10 2.35 7.02
N GLY A 97 -3.74 1.62 7.93
CA GLY A 97 -5.01 2.04 8.53
C GLY A 97 -4.84 3.42 9.17
N SER A 98 -5.78 4.33 8.93
CA SER A 98 -5.69 5.67 9.49
C SER A 98 -7.02 6.12 10.08
N HIS A 99 -6.94 7.07 11.01
CA HIS A 99 -8.10 7.84 11.45
C HIS A 99 -7.69 9.29 11.73
N GLY A 100 -8.65 10.20 11.72
CA GLY A 100 -8.48 11.56 12.17
C GLY A 100 -8.48 11.65 13.69
N ALA A 101 -7.57 12.45 14.26
CA ALA A 101 -7.51 12.76 15.69
C ALA A 101 -8.80 13.43 16.22
N ASN A 102 -9.65 13.89 15.31
CA ASN A 102 -11.03 14.31 15.55
C ASN A 102 -11.84 14.10 14.26
N GLU A 103 -13.17 14.20 14.39
CA GLU A 103 -14.13 14.05 13.29
C GLU A 103 -13.82 14.97 12.09
N GLY A 104 -13.29 16.17 12.33
CA GLY A 104 -12.92 17.10 11.27
C GLY A 104 -11.81 16.58 10.37
N VAL A 105 -10.77 15.97 10.96
CA VAL A 105 -9.66 15.38 10.19
C VAL A 105 -10.08 14.08 9.52
N GLU A 106 -10.94 13.29 10.17
CA GLU A 106 -11.51 12.06 9.61
C GLU A 106 -12.29 12.37 8.32
N ASN A 107 -13.22 13.32 8.39
CA ASN A 107 -13.99 13.80 7.24
C ASN A 107 -13.07 14.36 6.15
N GLN A 108 -11.96 15.01 6.53
CA GLN A 108 -10.98 15.52 5.58
C GLN A 108 -10.26 14.39 4.83
N LEU A 109 -9.84 13.32 5.51
CA LEU A 109 -9.24 12.15 4.87
C LEU A 109 -10.23 11.49 3.90
N LEU A 110 -11.47 11.28 4.32
CA LEU A 110 -12.51 10.68 3.47
C LEU A 110 -12.81 11.53 2.21
N ALA A 111 -12.74 12.85 2.30
CA ALA A 111 -12.89 13.75 1.15
C ALA A 111 -11.71 13.70 0.17
N LEU A 112 -10.58 13.12 0.58
CA LEU A 112 -9.33 13.04 -0.20
C LEU A 112 -9.06 11.63 -0.75
N VAL A 113 -10.02 10.70 -0.69
CA VAL A 113 -9.88 9.35 -1.27
C VAL A 113 -9.40 9.42 -2.72
N ASP A 114 -8.47 8.53 -3.06
CA ASP A 114 -7.73 8.42 -4.33
C ASP A 114 -6.81 9.61 -4.67
N GLN A 115 -6.66 10.56 -3.75
CA GLN A 115 -5.79 11.72 -3.91
C GLN A 115 -4.48 11.55 -3.14
N PRO A 116 -3.36 12.08 -3.69
CA PRO A 116 -2.10 12.16 -2.97
C PRO A 116 -2.20 13.22 -1.86
N VAL A 117 -1.68 12.90 -0.68
CA VAL A 117 -1.74 13.77 0.50
C VAL A 117 -0.41 13.85 1.24
N LEU A 118 -0.25 14.95 1.97
CA LEU A 118 0.65 15.03 3.11
C LEU A 118 -0.19 15.03 4.38
N ALA A 119 -0.04 13.98 5.19
CA ALA A 119 -0.62 13.90 6.51
C ALA A 119 0.45 14.18 7.59
N ARG A 120 0.01 14.76 8.71
CA ARG A 120 0.82 14.96 9.91
C ARG A 120 0.08 14.35 11.09
N GLY A 121 0.78 13.62 11.94
CA GLY A 121 0.14 12.85 13.01
C GLY A 121 1.13 12.05 13.83
N VAL A 122 0.68 10.88 14.28
CA VAL A 122 1.48 9.94 15.08
C VAL A 122 1.23 8.53 14.57
N ALA A 123 2.30 7.78 14.36
CA ALA A 123 2.23 6.33 14.17
C ALA A 123 2.08 5.65 15.54
N ASP A 124 1.04 4.83 15.66
CA ASP A 124 0.59 4.21 16.89
C ASP A 124 -0.01 2.81 16.65
N ALA A 125 -0.57 2.23 17.71
CA ALA A 125 -1.27 0.96 17.63
C ALA A 125 -2.68 1.18 17.07
N PRO A 126 -3.21 0.22 16.28
CA PRO A 126 -4.58 0.32 15.79
C PRO A 126 -5.56 0.42 16.97
N PRO A 127 -6.61 1.25 16.86
CA PRO A 127 -7.66 1.26 17.86
C PRO A 127 -8.35 -0.12 17.92
N PRO A 128 -9.01 -0.45 19.04
CA PRO A 128 -9.85 -1.64 19.11
C PRO A 128 -10.85 -1.63 17.96
N ALA A 129 -10.91 -2.72 17.21
CA ALA A 129 -11.89 -2.85 16.14
C ALA A 129 -13.31 -2.80 16.73
N GLU A 130 -14.16 -1.95 16.16
CA GLU A 130 -15.57 -1.95 16.53
C GLU A 130 -16.20 -3.30 16.13
N PRO A 131 -17.01 -3.90 17.02
CA PRO A 131 -17.70 -5.14 16.68
C PRO A 131 -18.67 -4.88 15.53
N LEU A 132 -18.61 -5.72 14.51
CA LEU A 132 -19.58 -5.70 13.42
C LEU A 132 -20.95 -6.15 13.94
N GLU A 133 -22.00 -5.39 13.65
CA GLU A 133 -23.39 -5.75 13.99
C GLU A 133 -23.89 -6.95 13.16
N VAL A 134 -23.25 -7.22 12.02
CA VAL A 134 -23.61 -8.28 11.08
C VAL A 134 -22.41 -9.21 10.94
N GLU A 135 -22.67 -10.52 11.01
CA GLU A 135 -21.63 -11.52 10.75
C GLU A 135 -21.17 -11.40 9.29
N PRO A 136 -19.89 -11.12 9.03
CA PRO A 136 -19.41 -10.89 7.69
C PRO A 136 -19.43 -12.20 6.90
N GLN A 137 -20.31 -12.26 5.89
CA GLN A 137 -20.32 -13.33 4.91
C GLN A 137 -19.35 -13.02 3.78
N MET A 138 -18.37 -13.91 3.58
CA MET A 138 -17.34 -13.75 2.56
C MET A 138 -17.93 -13.79 1.16
N CYS A 139 -17.55 -12.82 0.32
CA CYS A 139 -17.88 -12.82 -1.09
C CYS A 139 -17.26 -14.03 -1.80
N PRO A 140 -17.91 -14.58 -2.85
CA PRO A 140 -17.31 -15.60 -3.70
C PRO A 140 -15.94 -15.12 -4.19
N MET A 141 -14.90 -15.92 -3.95
CA MET A 141 -13.55 -15.55 -4.37
C MET A 141 -13.50 -15.47 -5.90
N MET A 142 -13.40 -14.25 -6.44
CA MET A 142 -12.97 -14.07 -7.81
C MET A 142 -11.49 -14.43 -7.91
N GLN A 143 -11.08 -15.01 -9.04
CA GLN A 143 -9.66 -15.26 -9.28
C GLN A 143 -8.94 -13.92 -9.43
N MET A 144 -8.34 -13.44 -8.34
CA MET A 144 -7.50 -12.23 -8.29
C MET A 144 -6.02 -12.62 -8.24
N ARG A 145 -5.14 -11.69 -8.60
CA ARG A 145 -3.71 -11.85 -8.32
C ARG A 145 -3.47 -11.75 -6.81
N SER A 146 -2.42 -12.41 -6.33
CA SER A 146 -2.08 -12.41 -4.90
C SER A 146 -1.68 -11.03 -4.35
N ASP A 147 -1.31 -10.09 -5.22
CA ASP A 147 -0.96 -8.72 -4.88
C ASP A 147 -2.14 -7.73 -5.03
N TRP A 148 -3.31 -8.20 -5.47
CA TRP A 148 -4.51 -7.38 -5.59
C TRP A 148 -5.39 -7.50 -4.35
N VAL A 149 -5.92 -6.36 -3.90
CA VAL A 149 -6.85 -6.30 -2.78
C VAL A 149 -8.08 -5.50 -3.21
N SER A 150 -9.26 -6.10 -3.02
CA SER A 150 -10.55 -5.43 -3.17
C SER A 150 -10.75 -4.46 -2.01
N THR A 151 -11.13 -3.22 -2.29
CA THR A 151 -11.42 -2.19 -1.29
C THR A 151 -12.68 -1.41 -1.66
N PRO A 152 -13.27 -0.64 -0.73
CA PRO A 152 -14.41 0.23 -1.04
C PRO A 152 -14.18 1.18 -2.21
N ALA A 153 -12.94 1.66 -2.41
CA ALA A 153 -12.55 2.54 -3.51
C ALA A 153 -12.18 1.78 -4.82
N GLY A 154 -12.30 0.44 -4.83
CA GLY A 154 -11.95 -0.41 -5.97
C GLY A 154 -10.74 -1.30 -5.70
N ILE A 155 -10.04 -1.69 -6.76
CA ILE A 155 -8.88 -2.61 -6.66
C ILE A 155 -7.61 -1.81 -6.37
N ARG A 156 -6.90 -2.23 -5.32
CA ARG A 156 -5.56 -1.75 -4.98
C ARG A 156 -4.52 -2.82 -5.26
N VAL A 157 -3.32 -2.39 -5.64
CA VAL A 157 -2.20 -3.30 -5.88
C VAL A 157 -1.01 -2.85 -5.06
N ASP A 158 -0.38 -3.79 -4.37
CA ASP A 158 0.81 -3.51 -3.57
C ASP A 158 2.04 -3.39 -4.48
N ARG A 159 2.65 -2.21 -4.54
CA ARG A 159 3.77 -1.88 -5.45
C ARG A 159 5.02 -1.39 -4.73
N GLY A 160 4.95 -1.19 -3.43
CA GLY A 160 5.94 -0.44 -2.68
C GLY A 160 6.42 -1.17 -1.44
N THR A 161 7.42 -0.57 -0.81
CA THR A 161 7.88 -1.00 0.51
C THR A 161 7.02 -0.30 1.55
N ARG A 162 6.13 -1.05 2.22
CA ARG A 162 5.31 -0.50 3.29
C ARG A 162 6.21 0.00 4.43
N PRO A 163 5.88 1.12 5.10
CA PRO A 163 6.63 1.58 6.26
C PRO A 163 6.73 0.49 7.33
N GLU A 164 7.96 0.07 7.67
CA GLU A 164 8.18 -0.97 8.67
C GLU A 164 7.75 -0.49 10.07
N GLY A 165 7.07 -1.37 10.81
CA GLY A 165 6.69 -1.11 12.20
C GLY A 165 5.54 -0.12 12.40
N VAL A 166 4.95 0.40 11.31
CA VAL A 166 3.74 1.23 11.37
C VAL A 166 2.53 0.34 11.09
N GLN A 167 1.63 0.22 12.06
CA GLN A 167 0.38 -0.53 11.90
C GLN A 167 -0.82 0.39 11.70
N HIS A 168 -0.78 1.55 12.36
CA HIS A 168 -1.83 2.54 12.33
C HIS A 168 -1.23 3.96 12.34
N PHE A 169 -1.99 4.91 11.81
CA PHE A 169 -1.64 6.33 11.84
C PHE A 169 -2.81 7.21 12.26
N THR A 170 -2.63 7.92 13.37
CA THR A 170 -3.58 8.93 13.87
C THR A 170 -3.22 10.29 13.30
N ALA A 171 -3.96 10.74 12.28
CA ALA A 171 -3.73 12.01 11.60
C ALA A 171 -4.27 13.19 12.41
N THR A 172 -3.39 14.14 12.74
CA THR A 172 -3.77 15.44 13.33
C THR A 172 -4.14 16.49 12.29
N SER A 173 -3.65 16.32 11.06
CA SER A 173 -4.04 17.11 9.90
C SER A 173 -3.72 16.32 8.62
N ALA A 174 -4.51 16.51 7.58
CA ALA A 174 -4.18 16.05 6.23
C ALA A 174 -4.30 17.23 5.25
N ARG A 175 -3.63 17.16 4.11
CA ARG A 175 -3.92 18.05 2.98
C ARG A 175 -3.62 17.33 1.68
N GLY A 176 -4.48 17.53 0.68
CA GLY A 176 -4.18 17.15 -0.70
C GLY A 176 -2.91 17.82 -1.20
N LEU A 177 -2.15 17.11 -2.03
CA LEU A 177 -1.08 17.71 -2.82
C LEU A 177 -1.73 18.34 -4.05
N ASP A 178 -1.67 19.67 -4.14
CA ASP A 178 -2.20 20.42 -5.28
C ASP A 178 -1.31 20.28 -6.52
N THR A 179 -1.78 20.83 -7.64
CA THR A 179 -1.04 20.82 -8.91
C THR A 179 0.28 21.60 -8.87
N GLN A 180 0.46 22.51 -7.91
CA GLN A 180 1.74 23.19 -7.72
C GLN A 180 2.78 22.27 -7.07
N THR A 181 2.31 21.35 -6.23
CA THR A 181 3.10 20.36 -5.52
C THR A 181 3.34 19.10 -6.33
N LEU A 182 2.33 18.59 -7.02
CA LEU A 182 2.41 17.39 -7.84
C LEU A 182 1.60 17.58 -9.12
N GLU A 183 2.29 17.50 -10.25
CA GLU A 183 1.71 17.66 -11.57
C GLU A 183 2.07 16.46 -12.43
N LEU A 184 1.06 15.89 -13.09
CA LEU A 184 1.22 14.86 -14.11
C LEU A 184 0.62 15.38 -15.41
N VAL A 185 1.41 15.37 -16.47
CA VAL A 185 1.01 15.87 -17.79
C VAL A 185 1.34 14.82 -18.82
N LEU A 186 0.38 14.52 -19.69
CA LEU A 186 0.61 13.75 -20.90
C LEU A 186 1.15 14.70 -21.97
N ASP A 187 2.19 14.31 -22.68
CA ASP A 187 2.64 15.10 -23.82
C ASP A 187 1.56 15.18 -24.93
N ASP A 188 1.72 16.14 -25.84
CA ASP A 188 0.75 16.39 -26.92
C ASP A 188 0.54 15.17 -27.84
N ALA A 189 1.51 14.26 -27.88
CA ALA A 189 1.48 13.06 -28.71
C ALA A 189 0.87 11.84 -27.99
N GLY A 190 0.67 11.90 -26.67
CA GLY A 190 0.24 10.76 -25.88
C GLY A 190 1.30 9.67 -25.72
N GLU A 191 2.58 10.02 -25.89
CA GLU A 191 3.71 9.08 -25.89
C GLU A 191 4.44 9.06 -24.55
N THR A 192 4.43 10.15 -23.81
CA THR A 192 5.10 10.25 -22.51
C THR A 192 4.25 10.92 -21.43
N VAL A 193 4.43 10.44 -20.20
CA VAL A 193 3.93 11.07 -18.98
C VAL A 193 5.07 11.86 -18.36
N ALA A 194 4.96 13.19 -18.40
CA ALA A 194 5.82 14.10 -17.65
C ALA A 194 5.28 14.27 -16.23
N LEU A 195 6.19 14.24 -15.27
CA LEU A 195 5.92 14.41 -13.86
C LEU A 195 6.74 15.57 -13.33
N ARG A 196 6.11 16.41 -12.51
CA ARG A 196 6.77 17.42 -11.69
C ARG A 196 6.30 17.29 -10.25
N MET A 197 7.23 17.08 -9.32
CA MET A 197 6.95 17.00 -7.88
C MET A 197 7.82 17.97 -7.10
N VAL A 198 7.21 18.83 -6.30
CA VAL A 198 7.89 19.69 -5.32
C VAL A 198 7.94 18.96 -3.99
N ASN A 199 9.10 18.96 -3.31
CA ASN A 199 9.15 18.43 -1.94
C ASN A 199 8.20 19.22 -1.02
N PRO A 200 7.12 18.59 -0.51
CA PRO A 200 6.10 19.28 0.27
C PRO A 200 6.47 19.45 1.75
N LEU A 201 7.61 18.90 2.17
CA LEU A 201 8.07 18.91 3.55
C LEU A 201 9.01 20.09 3.82
N PRO A 202 9.06 20.59 5.08
CA PRO A 202 9.93 21.71 5.44
C PRO A 202 11.40 21.30 5.63
N PHE A 203 11.76 20.05 5.35
CA PHE A 203 13.11 19.49 5.46
C PHE A 203 13.44 18.60 4.26
N ALA A 204 14.72 18.27 4.11
CA ALA A 204 15.20 17.50 2.96
C ALA A 204 14.76 16.03 3.05
N LEU A 205 14.37 15.47 1.89
CA LEU A 205 14.20 14.04 1.69
C LEU A 205 15.50 13.43 1.16
N ARG A 206 15.79 12.18 1.53
CA ARG A 206 17.01 11.44 1.17
C ARG A 206 16.66 10.22 0.33
N ASP A 207 17.53 9.91 -0.62
CA ASP A 207 17.42 8.75 -1.50
C ASP A 207 16.04 8.64 -2.15
N VAL A 208 15.61 9.74 -2.76
CA VAL A 208 14.30 9.87 -3.41
C VAL A 208 14.34 9.21 -4.78
N GLU A 209 13.37 8.34 -5.03
CA GLU A 209 13.28 7.60 -6.29
C GLU A 209 11.82 7.54 -6.76
N LEU A 210 11.60 7.80 -8.04
CA LEU A 210 10.29 7.65 -8.68
C LEU A 210 10.30 6.43 -9.57
N ARG A 211 9.18 5.70 -9.61
CA ARG A 211 9.01 4.56 -10.50
C ARG A 211 7.63 4.58 -11.14
N MET A 212 7.56 4.22 -12.42
CA MET A 212 6.30 3.99 -13.12
C MET A 212 6.08 2.50 -13.27
N HIS A 213 4.96 2.00 -12.75
CA HIS A 213 4.49 0.64 -12.96
C HIS A 213 3.49 0.60 -14.11
N TYR A 214 3.61 -0.43 -14.95
CA TYR A 214 2.75 -0.63 -16.09
C TYR A 214 1.92 -1.89 -15.93
N GLU A 215 0.66 -1.82 -16.36
CA GLU A 215 -0.28 -2.93 -16.31
C GLU A 215 -0.73 -3.34 -17.70
N GLY A 216 -0.97 -4.64 -17.89
CA GLY A 216 -1.38 -5.17 -19.19
C GLY A 216 -2.82 -4.80 -19.52
N CYS A 217 -3.03 -4.37 -20.76
CA CYS A 217 -4.28 -3.85 -21.29
C CYS A 217 -5.51 -4.75 -21.17
N TYR A 218 -5.31 -6.06 -21.15
CA TYR A 218 -6.40 -7.05 -21.24
C TYR A 218 -6.30 -8.08 -20.11
N GLY A 219 -6.02 -7.62 -18.89
CA GLY A 219 -6.01 -8.45 -17.68
C GLY A 219 -4.81 -9.40 -17.58
N LYS A 220 -3.80 -9.25 -18.44
CA LYS A 220 -2.52 -9.93 -18.25
C LYS A 220 -1.63 -9.11 -17.32
N PRO A 221 -1.01 -9.75 -16.32
CA PRO A 221 -0.14 -9.06 -15.38
C PRO A 221 1.04 -8.43 -16.12
N GLY A 222 1.18 -7.11 -15.98
CA GLY A 222 2.43 -6.43 -16.24
C GLY A 222 3.31 -6.54 -15.00
N SER A 223 4.55 -7.03 -15.17
CA SER A 223 5.62 -6.84 -14.17
C SER A 223 6.54 -5.69 -14.56
N THR A 224 6.19 -4.97 -15.63
CA THR A 224 7.02 -3.93 -16.21
C THR A 224 7.02 -2.72 -15.28
N ARG A 225 8.22 -2.30 -14.93
CA ARG A 225 8.47 -1.04 -14.23
C ARG A 225 9.57 -0.30 -14.95
N VAL A 226 9.47 1.02 -14.97
CA VAL A 226 10.51 1.92 -15.44
C VAL A 226 10.95 2.76 -14.25
N ASP A 227 12.23 2.66 -13.91
CA ASP A 227 12.82 3.45 -12.84
C ASP A 227 13.11 4.86 -13.38
N GLY A 228 12.73 5.87 -12.62
CA GLY A 228 12.92 7.29 -12.92
C GLY A 228 14.23 7.86 -12.35
N PRO A 229 14.32 9.19 -12.21
CA PRO A 229 15.47 9.81 -11.55
C PRO A 229 15.57 9.35 -10.10
N LYS A 230 16.81 9.13 -9.68
CA LYS A 230 17.17 8.91 -8.28
C LYS A 230 17.98 10.10 -7.78
N LEU A 231 17.51 10.74 -6.72
CA LEU A 231 18.18 11.85 -6.07
C LEU A 231 18.68 11.43 -4.70
N THR A 232 19.95 11.69 -4.40
CA THR A 232 20.49 11.52 -3.04
C THR A 232 19.79 12.44 -2.04
N GLU A 233 19.40 13.63 -2.48
CA GLU A 233 18.74 14.64 -1.66
C GLU A 233 17.71 15.40 -2.50
N LEU A 234 16.55 15.69 -1.92
CA LEU A 234 15.57 16.63 -2.45
C LEU A 234 15.22 17.65 -1.37
N LYS A 235 15.70 18.88 -1.52
CA LYS A 235 15.56 19.96 -0.53
C LYS A 235 14.12 20.48 -0.42
N PRO A 236 13.77 21.20 0.67
CA PRO A 236 12.46 21.84 0.78
C PRO A 236 12.16 22.75 -0.41
N GLY A 237 11.00 22.57 -1.04
CA GLY A 237 10.60 23.35 -2.21
C GLY A 237 11.39 23.07 -3.50
N GLU A 238 12.35 22.14 -3.48
CA GLU A 238 13.04 21.70 -4.69
C GLU A 238 12.12 20.83 -5.54
N VAL A 239 12.34 20.89 -6.85
CA VAL A 239 11.53 20.21 -7.87
C VAL A 239 12.26 18.96 -8.35
N LEU A 240 11.56 17.84 -8.33
CA LEU A 240 11.92 16.60 -9.01
C LEU A 240 11.09 16.47 -10.28
N GLU A 241 11.76 16.36 -11.43
CA GLU A 241 11.13 16.17 -12.73
C GLU A 241 11.48 14.79 -13.28
N ALA A 242 10.50 14.12 -13.89
CA ALA A 242 10.69 12.82 -14.53
C ALA A 242 9.81 12.71 -15.77
N THR A 243 10.24 11.86 -16.71
CA THR A 243 9.46 11.54 -17.90
C THR A 243 9.45 10.04 -18.07
N PHE A 244 8.27 9.46 -18.23
CA PHE A 244 8.06 8.03 -18.43
C PHE A 244 7.36 7.79 -19.75
N PRO A 245 7.71 6.74 -20.52
CA PRO A 245 6.93 6.41 -21.71
C PRO A 245 5.53 5.94 -21.31
N VAL A 246 4.51 6.19 -22.13
CA VAL A 246 3.13 5.70 -21.90
C VAL A 246 3.04 4.19 -22.10
N TYR A 247 3.86 3.65 -23.01
CA TYR A 247 3.98 2.23 -23.32
C TYR A 247 5.37 1.70 -23.03
N ALA A 248 5.47 0.58 -22.33
CA ALA A 248 6.71 -0.15 -22.14
C ALA A 248 6.59 -1.55 -22.74
N GLU A 249 7.07 -1.74 -23.98
CA GLU A 249 7.22 -3.06 -24.57
C GLU A 249 8.49 -3.71 -23.99
N HIS A 250 8.38 -4.90 -23.40
CA HIS A 250 9.57 -5.62 -22.98
C HIS A 250 10.33 -6.15 -24.20
N ASP A 251 11.60 -5.76 -24.35
CA ASP A 251 12.61 -6.37 -25.24
C ASP A 251 12.95 -7.81 -24.81
N THR A 252 11.99 -8.73 -24.82
CA THR A 252 12.29 -10.17 -24.73
C THR A 252 12.28 -10.78 -26.12
N PRO A 253 13.45 -11.03 -26.75
CA PRO A 253 13.49 -11.80 -27.98
C PRO A 253 12.99 -13.23 -27.71
N GLY A 254 11.77 -13.52 -28.18
CA GLY A 254 11.13 -14.82 -28.03
C GLY A 254 9.85 -14.91 -28.86
N PRO A 255 9.38 -16.14 -29.19
CA PRO A 255 8.16 -16.32 -29.97
C PRO A 255 6.97 -15.71 -29.23
N ARG A 256 6.35 -14.70 -29.85
CA ARG A 256 5.22 -13.94 -29.33
C ARG A 256 4.00 -14.85 -29.19
N LYS A 257 3.47 -15.03 -27.97
CA LYS A 257 2.19 -15.72 -27.70
C LYS A 257 1.08 -14.67 -27.54
N GLY A 258 0.18 -14.62 -28.51
CA GLY A 258 -0.92 -13.66 -28.59
C GLY A 258 -0.70 -12.68 -29.74
N GLY A 259 -1.79 -12.18 -30.34
CA GLY A 259 -1.75 -11.23 -31.46
C GLY A 259 -1.06 -9.89 -31.10
N PRO A 260 -1.03 -8.92 -32.03
CA PRO A 260 -0.29 -7.66 -31.89
C PRO A 260 -0.47 -6.94 -30.54
N GLY A 261 -1.71 -6.86 -30.00
CA GLY A 261 -1.98 -6.17 -28.72
C GLY A 261 -1.95 -7.03 -27.44
N ALA A 262 -1.49 -8.28 -27.51
CA ALA A 262 -1.60 -9.21 -26.38
C ALA A 262 -0.62 -8.97 -25.22
N ARG A 263 0.22 -7.93 -25.31
CA ARG A 263 1.23 -7.52 -24.32
C ARG A 263 1.36 -5.99 -24.17
N ASP A 264 0.37 -5.23 -24.62
CA ASP A 264 0.40 -3.79 -24.43
C ASP A 264 0.30 -3.52 -22.94
N HIS A 265 1.36 -2.92 -22.38
CA HIS A 265 1.37 -2.45 -21.00
C HIS A 265 1.23 -0.93 -21.02
N LEU A 266 0.26 -0.44 -20.27
CA LEU A 266 0.03 0.98 -20.08
C LEU A 266 0.64 1.43 -18.78
N ALA A 267 1.24 2.63 -18.79
CA ALA A 267 1.59 3.33 -17.57
C ALA A 267 0.35 3.39 -16.67
N ASN A 268 0.50 3.00 -15.41
CA ASN A 268 -0.66 2.76 -14.55
C ASN A 268 -0.52 3.41 -13.19
N THR A 269 0.60 3.18 -12.52
CA THR A 269 0.81 3.63 -11.14
C THR A 269 2.18 4.26 -10.99
N LEU A 270 2.21 5.50 -10.49
CA LEU A 270 3.41 6.19 -10.07
C LEU A 270 3.71 5.85 -8.61
N VAL A 271 4.93 5.40 -8.32
CA VAL A 271 5.42 5.11 -6.97
C VAL A 271 6.52 6.09 -6.61
N LEU A 272 6.49 6.61 -5.38
CA LEU A 272 7.55 7.40 -4.77
C LEU A 272 8.17 6.59 -3.64
N GLU A 273 9.48 6.42 -3.67
CA GLU A 273 10.27 5.85 -2.59
C GLU A 273 11.21 6.91 -2.01
N VAL A 274 11.43 6.81 -0.70
CA VAL A 274 12.30 7.70 0.07
C VAL A 274 13.07 6.82 1.05
N GLY A 275 14.41 6.89 1.01
CA GLY A 275 15.26 6.13 1.93
C GLY A 275 15.41 6.77 3.30
N GLY A 276 15.14 8.07 3.43
CA GLY A 276 15.16 8.78 4.71
C GLY A 276 14.80 10.26 4.60
N ALA A 277 14.93 10.98 5.71
CA ALA A 277 14.72 12.43 5.74
C ALA A 277 15.57 13.10 6.82
N ASP A 278 15.99 14.34 6.58
CA ASP A 278 16.68 15.18 7.56
C ASP A 278 15.67 15.89 8.47
N ALA A 279 14.73 15.13 9.02
CA ALA A 279 13.67 15.68 9.84
C ALA A 279 14.23 16.20 11.18
N PRO A 280 13.61 17.24 11.79
CA PRO A 280 13.94 17.67 13.14
C PRO A 280 13.91 16.50 14.13
N GLU A 281 14.70 16.59 15.20
CA GLU A 281 14.79 15.54 16.21
C GLU A 281 13.40 15.07 16.69
N GLY A 282 13.23 13.75 16.73
CA GLY A 282 11.97 13.10 17.11
C GLY A 282 10.90 13.04 16.00
N SER A 283 11.06 13.73 14.87
CA SER A 283 10.13 13.64 13.73
C SER A 283 10.50 12.48 12.82
N ARG A 284 9.49 11.80 12.25
CA ARG A 284 9.69 10.71 11.27
C ARG A 284 8.91 10.98 10.00
N VAL A 285 9.34 10.36 8.90
CA VAL A 285 8.66 10.40 7.61
C VAL A 285 8.34 8.99 7.16
N PHE A 286 7.09 8.78 6.81
CA PHE A 286 6.61 7.56 6.21
C PHE A 286 6.14 7.85 4.78
N VAL A 287 6.45 6.93 3.87
CA VAL A 287 6.03 7.04 2.47
C VAL A 287 5.37 5.73 2.07
N ASP A 288 4.13 5.82 1.61
CA ASP A 288 3.39 4.74 0.98
C ASP A 288 2.55 5.35 -0.15
N PHE A 289 3.28 5.77 -1.18
CA PHE A 289 2.76 6.58 -2.27
C PHE A 289 2.68 5.74 -3.54
N ALA A 290 1.46 5.43 -3.96
CA ALA A 290 1.15 4.70 -5.18
C ALA A 290 -0.04 5.36 -5.89
N LEU A 291 0.23 6.38 -6.72
CA LEU A 291 -0.79 7.15 -7.42
C LEU A 291 -1.17 6.49 -8.74
N ARG A 292 -2.45 6.13 -8.88
CA ARG A 292 -3.00 5.64 -10.15
C ARG A 292 -3.17 6.80 -11.12
N LEU A 293 -2.65 6.68 -12.34
CA LEU A 293 -2.78 7.72 -13.37
C LEU A 293 -4.25 8.03 -13.71
N GLY A 294 -5.11 7.00 -13.68
CA GLY A 294 -6.55 7.18 -13.87
C GLY A 294 -7.21 8.07 -12.82
N SER A 295 -6.73 8.08 -11.57
CA SER A 295 -7.28 8.97 -10.53
C SER A 295 -6.76 10.39 -10.63
N SER A 296 -5.64 10.61 -11.35
CA SER A 296 -5.13 11.95 -11.67
C SER A 296 -5.74 12.55 -12.95
N GLY A 297 -6.80 11.93 -13.51
CA GLY A 297 -7.43 12.39 -14.76
C GLY A 297 -6.68 11.98 -16.03
N LEU A 298 -5.59 11.22 -15.91
CA LEU A 298 -4.85 10.65 -17.03
C LEU A 298 -5.38 9.24 -17.30
N ALA A 299 -6.57 9.16 -17.89
CA ALA A 299 -7.12 7.90 -18.36
C ALA A 299 -6.43 7.48 -19.65
N LEU A 300 -5.48 6.55 -19.55
CA LEU A 300 -4.81 5.95 -20.69
C LEU A 300 -5.65 4.79 -21.22
N GLU A 301 -5.99 4.85 -22.50
CA GLU A 301 -6.72 3.79 -23.19
C GLU A 301 -5.76 2.82 -23.88
N CYS A 302 -6.17 1.56 -23.96
CA CYS A 302 -5.46 0.58 -24.76
C CYS A 302 -5.69 0.84 -26.25
N SER A 303 -4.65 0.71 -27.06
CA SER A 303 -4.82 0.76 -28.51
C SER A 303 -5.84 -0.28 -28.97
N GLU A 304 -6.79 0.14 -29.81
CA GLU A 304 -7.66 -0.79 -30.53
C GLU A 304 -6.76 -1.62 -31.47
N GLY A 305 -6.58 -2.90 -31.13
CA GLY A 305 -5.73 -3.83 -31.89
C GLY A 305 -6.29 -4.27 -33.24
#